data_AF-A0A2A3LWF8-F1
#
_entry.id   AF-A0A2A3LWF8-F1
#
_cell.length_a   1.000
_cell.length_b   1.000
_cell.length_c   1.000
_cell.angle_alpha   90.00
_cell.angle_beta   90.00
_cell.angle_gamma   90.00
#
_symmetry.space_group_name_H-M   'P 1'
#
loop_
_entity.id
_entity.type
_entity.pdbx_description
1 polymer ?
#
loop_
_entity_poly.entity_id
_entity_poly.type
_entity_poly.pdbx_seq_one_letter_code
_entity_poly.pdbx_strand_id
1 'polypeptide(L)'
;MNRPCLICDSRAVMTRDAAKGLALLVGLTDGAAQGSRSAPGECHRDMLMNGLAAITPTSSAALDAAEDVAHFHFGGFDCQCLRCGGLFDAAAAD
;
A
#
# COMPACT_ATOMS: atom_id res chain seq x y z
N MET A 1 -0.86 10.11 16.44
CA MET A 1 0.50 10.29 17.00
C MET A 1 1.25 8.98 16.84
N ASN A 2 2.41 8.98 16.17
CA ASN A 2 3.23 7.77 15.98
C ASN A 2 4.01 7.47 17.27
N ARG A 3 3.46 6.56 18.08
CA ARG A 3 4.14 6.02 19.26
C ARG A 3 5.37 5.19 18.84
N PRO A 4 6.45 5.21 19.64
CA PRO A 4 7.63 4.41 19.35
C PRO A 4 7.34 2.92 19.53
N CYS A 5 8.16 2.08 18.88
CA CYS A 5 8.13 0.65 19.05
C CYS A 5 8.49 0.27 20.49
N LEU A 6 7.65 -0.53 21.14
CA LEU A 6 7.84 -0.97 22.53
C LEU A 6 9.06 -1.90 22.73
N ILE A 7 9.61 -2.45 21.64
CA ILE A 7 10.73 -3.40 21.68
C ILE A 7 12.09 -2.70 21.51
N CYS A 8 12.17 -1.73 20.61
CA CYS A 8 13.44 -1.08 20.24
C CYS A 8 13.44 0.44 20.35
N ASP A 9 12.36 1.03 20.89
CA ASP A 9 12.12 2.47 21.06
C ASP A 9 12.20 3.30 19.76
N SER A 10 12.15 2.63 18.60
CA SER A 10 12.20 3.29 17.30
C SER A 10 10.87 3.97 16.95
N ARG A 11 10.93 5.18 16.42
CA ARG A 11 9.76 5.90 15.86
C ARG A 11 9.39 5.46 14.44
N ALA A 12 10.19 4.58 13.82
CA ALA A 12 9.90 4.02 12.51
C ALA A 12 8.81 2.95 12.63
N VAL A 13 7.58 3.38 12.87
CA VAL A 13 6.40 2.53 13.02
C VAL A 13 5.43 2.83 11.89
N MET A 14 4.97 1.77 11.23
CA MET A 14 3.96 1.80 10.19
C MET A 14 2.68 1.17 10.72
N THR A 15 1.55 1.85 10.55
CA THR A 15 0.24 1.29 10.90
C THR A 15 -0.24 0.36 9.79
N ARG A 16 -1.10 -0.60 10.15
CA ARG A 16 -1.75 -1.50 9.19
C ARG A 16 -2.46 -0.70 8.11
N ASP A 17 -3.27 0.29 8.48
CA ASP A 17 -4.02 1.10 7.52
C ASP A 17 -3.10 1.90 6.57
N ALA A 18 -1.99 2.42 7.07
CA ALA A 18 -1.00 3.08 6.22
C ALA A 18 -0.37 2.08 5.24
N ALA A 19 -0.03 0.87 5.70
CA ALA A 19 0.51 -0.18 4.84
C ALA A 19 -0.49 -0.65 3.77
N LYS A 20 -1.76 -0.84 4.15
CA LYS A 20 -2.87 -1.13 3.21
C LYS A 20 -3.00 -0.04 2.16
N GLY A 21 -3.01 1.22 2.58
CA GLY A 21 -3.08 2.36 1.68
C GLY A 21 -1.90 2.43 0.71
N LEU A 22 -0.68 2.17 1.19
CA LEU A 22 0.50 2.11 0.34
C LEU A 22 0.42 0.96 -0.67
N ALA A 23 -0.01 -0.23 -0.25
CA ALA A 23 -0.19 -1.38 -1.13
C ALA A 23 -1.22 -1.10 -2.23
N LEU A 24 -2.35 -0.50 -1.87
CA LEU A 24 -3.37 -0.05 -2.82
C LEU A 24 -2.78 0.95 -3.83
N LEU A 25 -2.09 1.99 -3.36
CA LEU A 25 -1.47 2.99 -4.23
C LEU A 25 -0.44 2.38 -5.20
N VAL A 26 0.37 1.44 -4.73
CA VAL A 26 1.33 0.71 -5.56
C VAL A 26 0.60 -0.09 -6.63
N GLY A 27 -0.44 -0.85 -6.28
CA GLY A 27 -1.23 -1.64 -7.22
C GLY A 27 -1.92 -0.79 -8.30
N LEU A 28 -2.52 0.34 -7.92
CA LEU A 28 -3.15 1.27 -8.87
C LEU A 28 -2.11 1.92 -9.80
N THR A 29 -0.95 2.29 -9.27
CA THR A 29 0.13 2.89 -10.05
C THR A 29 0.73 1.87 -11.03
N ASP A 30 0.87 0.62 -10.61
CA ASP A 30 1.31 -0.48 -11.48
C ASP A 30 0.32 -0.71 -12.62
N GLY A 31 -0.99 -0.77 -12.31
CA GLY A 31 -2.04 -0.83 -13.32
C GLY A 31 -2.00 0.33 -14.32
N ALA A 32 -1.81 1.55 -13.83
CA ALA A 32 -1.63 2.73 -14.69
C ALA A 32 -0.37 2.64 -15.56
N ALA A 33 0.74 2.16 -15.02
CA ALA A 33 1.98 1.99 -15.75
C ALA A 33 1.88 0.88 -16.82
N GLN A 34 1.12 -0.18 -16.55
CA GLN A 34 0.83 -1.23 -17.54
C GLN A 34 -0.08 -0.70 -18.67
N GLY A 35 -1.13 0.05 -18.32
CA GLY A 35 -2.03 0.69 -19.29
C GLY A 35 -1.31 1.69 -20.20
N SER A 36 -0.44 2.51 -19.62
CA SER A 36 0.38 3.48 -20.36
C SER A 36 1.30 2.79 -21.37
N ARG A 37 1.94 1.68 -20.98
CA ARG A 37 2.81 0.87 -21.86
C ARG A 37 2.06 0.13 -22.96
N SER A 38 0.75 -0.06 -22.81
CA SER A 38 -0.09 -0.77 -23.77
C SER A 38 -0.63 0.14 -24.90
N ALA A 39 -0.38 1.45 -24.81
CA ALA A 39 -0.82 2.42 -25.82
C ALA A 39 -0.02 2.28 -27.14
N PRO A 40 -0.67 1.99 -28.28
CA PRO A 40 0.00 1.99 -29.57
C PRO A 40 0.17 3.43 -30.07
N GLY A 41 1.33 4.03 -29.83
CA GLY A 41 1.73 5.32 -30.42
C GLY A 41 2.58 6.19 -29.50
N GLU A 42 3.44 7.03 -30.10
CA GLU A 42 4.34 7.97 -29.39
C GLU A 42 3.61 9.19 -28.77
N CYS A 43 2.28 9.24 -28.90
CA CYS A 43 1.47 10.34 -28.37
C CYS A 43 1.37 10.23 -26.84
N HIS A 44 2.10 11.10 -26.14
CA HIS A 44 2.13 11.14 -24.67
C HIS A 44 0.74 11.27 -24.02
N ARG A 45 -0.19 11.98 -24.68
CA ARG A 45 -1.58 12.11 -24.19
C ARG A 45 -2.29 10.76 -24.19
N ASP A 46 -2.12 9.96 -25.23
CA ASP A 46 -2.82 8.69 -25.36
C ASP A 46 -2.23 7.65 -24.39
N MET A 47 -0.92 7.71 -24.10
CA MET A 47 -0.29 6.95 -23.01
C MET A 47 -0.89 7.30 -21.64
N LEU A 48 -1.02 8.60 -21.32
CA LEU A 48 -1.61 9.05 -20.06
C LEU A 48 -3.07 8.62 -19.93
N MET A 49 -3.87 8.77 -20.99
CA MET A 49 -5.28 8.39 -20.98
C MET A 49 -5.47 6.88 -20.85
N ASN A 50 -4.66 6.08 -21.54
CA ASN A 50 -4.68 4.62 -21.41
C ASN A 50 -4.24 4.16 -20.02
N GLY A 51 -3.23 4.81 -19.44
CA GLY A 51 -2.83 4.57 -18.05
C GLY A 51 -3.97 4.87 -17.07
N LEU A 52 -4.62 6.03 -17.19
CA LEU A 52 -5.73 6.39 -16.32
C LEU A 52 -6.93 5.44 -16.48
N ALA A 53 -7.24 5.03 -17.72
CA ALA A 53 -8.31 4.09 -18.01
C ALA A 53 -8.04 2.68 -17.44
N ALA A 54 -6.77 2.30 -17.27
CA ALA A 54 -6.37 1.01 -16.71
C ALA A 54 -6.48 0.93 -15.18
N ILE A 55 -6.60 2.07 -14.47
CA ILE A 55 -6.71 2.09 -13.00
C ILE A 55 -7.97 1.32 -12.54
N THR A 56 -9.12 1.63 -13.11
CA THR A 56 -10.42 1.04 -12.73
C THR A 56 -10.42 -0.49 -12.83
N PRO A 57 -10.04 -1.12 -13.95
CA PRO A 57 -10.01 -2.59 -14.04
C PRO A 57 -8.98 -3.24 -13.11
N THR A 58 -7.92 -2.53 -12.71
CA THR A 58 -6.91 -3.05 -11.75
C THR A 58 -7.26 -2.82 -10.28
N SER A 59 -8.34 -2.08 -10.01
CA SER A 59 -8.71 -1.67 -8.64
C SER A 59 -8.98 -2.87 -7.72
N SER A 60 -9.64 -3.92 -8.21
CA SER A 60 -9.91 -5.11 -7.39
C SER A 60 -8.63 -5.83 -6.98
N ALA A 61 -7.70 -6.05 -7.93
CA ALA A 61 -6.42 -6.67 -7.63
C ALA A 61 -5.56 -5.82 -6.67
N ALA A 62 -5.63 -4.49 -6.78
CA ALA A 62 -4.94 -3.59 -5.87
C ALA A 62 -5.56 -3.60 -4.45
N LEU A 63 -6.88 -3.78 -4.33
CA LEU A 63 -7.57 -3.99 -3.05
C LEU A 63 -7.21 -5.34 -2.43
N ASP A 64 -7.18 -6.40 -3.23
CA ASP A 64 -6.78 -7.74 -2.77
C ASP A 64 -5.34 -7.70 -2.24
N ALA A 65 -4.42 -7.05 -2.95
CA ALA A 65 -3.04 -6.86 -2.48
C ALA A 65 -2.96 -6.07 -1.17
N ALA A 66 -3.84 -5.08 -0.98
CA ALA A 66 -3.91 -4.34 0.28
C ALA A 66 -4.41 -5.22 1.44
N GLU A 67 -5.39 -6.10 1.21
CA GLU A 67 -5.83 -7.06 2.22
C GLU A 67 -4.78 -8.14 2.50
N ASP A 68 -4.07 -8.61 1.49
CA ASP A 68 -2.94 -9.54 1.66
C ASP A 68 -1.87 -8.93 2.56
N VAL A 69 -1.55 -7.64 2.38
CA VAL A 69 -0.63 -6.94 3.28
C VAL A 69 -1.14 -6.91 4.72
N ALA A 70 -2.43 -6.60 4.91
CA ALA A 70 -3.05 -6.60 6.22
C ALA A 70 -3.00 -7.99 6.88
N HIS A 71 -3.23 -9.05 6.10
CA HIS A 71 -3.29 -10.40 6.62
C HIS A 71 -1.89 -10.97 6.90
N PHE A 72 -1.00 -10.96 5.90
CA PHE A 72 0.29 -11.66 5.96
C PHE A 72 1.41 -10.86 6.63
N HIS A 73 1.41 -9.53 6.53
CA HIS A 73 2.45 -8.72 7.18
C HIS A 73 2.10 -8.28 8.59
N PHE A 74 0.81 -8.16 8.90
CA PHE A 74 0.36 -7.68 10.21
C PHE A 74 -0.26 -8.77 11.07
N GLY A 75 -0.79 -9.87 10.52
CA GLY A 75 -1.23 -11.04 11.31
C GLY A 75 -2.24 -10.74 12.41
N GLY A 76 -3.04 -9.67 12.27
CA GLY A 76 -3.99 -9.23 13.31
C GLY A 76 -3.49 -8.11 14.24
N PHE A 77 -2.24 -7.65 14.12
CA PHE A 77 -1.71 -6.49 14.86
C PHE A 77 -1.88 -5.15 14.11
N ASP A 78 -1.95 -4.03 14.84
CA ASP A 78 -2.21 -2.72 14.21
C ASP A 78 -0.94 -2.01 13.71
N CYS A 79 0.23 -2.36 14.24
CA CYS A 79 1.48 -1.66 14.00
C CYS A 79 2.63 -2.63 13.72
N GLN A 80 3.52 -2.23 12.81
CA GLN A 80 4.79 -2.90 12.53
C GLN A 80 5.94 -1.90 12.71
N CYS A 81 6.98 -2.29 13.45
CA CYS A 81 8.21 -1.52 13.50
C CYS A 81 9.10 -1.83 12.29
N LEU A 82 9.41 -0.81 11.49
CA LEU A 82 10.27 -0.94 10.31
C LEU A 82 11.75 -1.14 10.67
N ARG A 83 12.14 -0.95 11.93
CA ARG A 83 13.52 -1.15 12.39
C ARG A 83 13.78 -2.58 12.86
N CYS A 84 12.93 -3.12 13.73
CA CYS A 84 13.14 -4.45 14.32
C CYS A 84 12.16 -5.52 13.84
N GLY A 85 11.15 -5.15 13.02
CA GLY A 85 10.13 -6.07 12.53
C GLY A 85 9.02 -6.41 13.53
N GLY A 86 9.09 -5.90 14.76
CA GLY A 86 8.11 -6.22 15.80
C GLY A 86 6.69 -5.78 15.46
N LEU A 87 5.71 -6.65 15.75
CA LEU A 87 4.28 -6.43 15.59
C LEU A 87 3.61 -6.18 16.94
N PHE A 88 2.67 -5.23 17.00
CA PHE A 88 1.99 -4.85 18.24
C PHE A 88 0.68 -4.07 17.98
N ASP A 89 -0.28 -4.16 18.91
CA ASP A 89 -1.59 -3.50 18.82
C ASP A 89 -1.52 -2.03 19.19
N ALA A 90 -2.36 -1.21 18.56
CA ALA A 90 -2.65 0.16 18.98
C ALA A 90 -3.09 0.15 20.44
N ALA A 91 -2.51 1.03 21.26
CA ALA A 91 -3.00 1.16 22.63
C ALA A 91 -4.46 1.61 22.50
N ALA A 92 -5.37 0.92 23.19
CA ALA A 92 -6.76 1.36 23.25
C ALA A 92 -6.76 2.84 23.69
N ALA A 93 -7.51 3.68 22.97
CA ALA A 93 -7.72 5.04 23.42
C ALA A 93 -8.55 4.95 24.71
N ASP A 94 -7.90 5.15 25.86
CA ASP A 94 -8.57 5.38 27.14
C ASP A 94 -9.39 6.68 27.10
#